data_AF-A0A2C4PW38-F1
#
_entry.id   AF-A0A2C4PW38-F1
#
_cell.length_a   1.000
_cell.length_b   1.000
_cell.length_c   1.000
_cell.angle_alpha   90.00
_cell.angle_beta   90.00
_cell.angle_gamma   90.00
#
_symmetry.space_group_name_H-M   'P 1'
#
loop_
_entity.id
_entity.type
_entity.pdbx_description
1 polymer ?
#
loop_
_entity_poly.entity_id
_entity_poly.type
_entity_poly.pdbx_seq_one_letter_code
_entity_poly.pdbx_strand_id
1 'polypeptide(L)'
;MKYTLRKKLRVFFIGLLVLVIIASIFVYYKFLTPSADIQQYKEYYAPKTIQKVLNQGEVKVTFLGTSSLLFDDGNTQLMIDGFISRPSLPKMLFSNIKTDEDTVDKVFNQIGVDNNKLKG
;
A
#
# COMPACT_ATOMS: atom_id res chain seq x y z
N MET A 1 56.34 2.93 10.61
CA MET A 1 55.26 2.91 11.63
C MET A 1 53.92 3.51 11.15
N LYS A 2 53.89 4.61 10.38
CA LYS A 2 52.64 5.24 9.91
C LYS A 2 51.82 4.39 8.90
N TYR A 3 52.48 3.57 8.08
CA TYR A 3 51.81 2.74 7.05
C TYR A 3 50.96 1.60 7.65
N THR A 4 51.50 0.87 8.63
CA THR A 4 50.79 -0.22 9.32
C THR A 4 49.59 0.26 10.10
N LEU A 5 49.69 1.45 10.72
CA LEU A 5 48.58 2.09 11.43
C LEU A 5 47.43 2.47 10.48
N ARG A 6 47.76 3.07 9.32
CA ARG A 6 46.77 3.37 8.26
C ARG A 6 46.10 2.12 7.69
N LYS A 7 46.86 1.02 7.51
CA LYS A 7 46.32 -0.26 7.04
C LYS A 7 45.34 -0.88 8.04
N LYS A 8 45.69 -0.90 9.33
CA LYS A 8 44.79 -1.39 10.40
C LYS A 8 43.53 -0.54 10.51
N LEU A 9 43.67 0.79 10.42
CA LEU A 9 42.54 1.70 10.44
C LEU A 9 41.59 1.49 9.24
N ARG A 10 42.14 1.25 8.04
CA ARG A 10 41.36 0.93 6.84
C ARG A 10 40.56 -0.36 6.99
N VAL A 11 41.19 -1.41 7.53
CA VAL A 11 40.51 -2.70 7.79
C VAL A 11 39.39 -2.53 8.81
N PHE A 12 39.61 -1.72 9.86
CA PHE A 12 38.56 -1.40 10.82
C PHE A 12 37.35 -0.71 10.16
N PHE A 13 37.58 0.33 9.35
CA PHE A 13 36.50 1.01 8.64
C PHE A 13 35.76 0.11 7.64
N ILE A 14 36.47 -0.79 6.95
CA ILE A 14 35.86 -1.80 6.08
C ILE A 14 34.96 -2.74 6.90
N GLY A 15 35.44 -3.22 8.04
CA GLY A 15 34.65 -4.06 8.94
C GLY A 15 33.39 -3.35 9.46
N LEU A 16 33.51 -2.08 9.84
CA LEU A 16 32.37 -1.27 10.26
C LEU A 16 31.36 -1.08 9.13
N LEU A 17 31.82 -0.79 7.91
CA LEU A 17 30.97 -0.64 6.73
C LEU A 17 30.17 -1.92 6.45
N VAL A 18 30.84 -3.08 6.49
CA VAL A 18 30.19 -4.38 6.30
C VAL A 18 29.12 -4.62 7.37
N LEU A 19 29.42 -4.28 8.63
CA LEU A 19 28.46 -4.41 9.73
C LEU A 19 27.23 -3.51 9.52
N VAL A 20 27.43 -2.26 9.07
CA VAL A 20 26.33 -1.34 8.73
C VAL A 20 25.48 -1.86 7.58
N ILE A 21 26.09 -2.47 6.55
CA ILE A 21 25.35 -3.07 5.43
C ILE A 21 24.50 -4.24 5.93
N ILE A 22 25.08 -5.14 6.72
CA ILE A 22 24.34 -6.28 7.30
C ILE A 22 23.18 -5.79 8.17
N ALA A 23 23.41 -4.80 9.03
CA ALA A 23 22.37 -4.21 9.86
C ALA A 23 21.26 -3.56 9.02
N SER A 24 21.62 -2.82 7.97
CA SER A 24 20.65 -2.19 7.04
C SER A 24 19.78 -3.23 6.34
N ILE A 25 20.38 -4.33 5.87
CA ILE A 25 19.66 -5.45 5.25
C ILE A 25 18.70 -6.08 6.27
N PHE A 26 19.17 -6.35 7.49
CA PHE A 26 18.31 -6.90 8.55
C PHE A 26 17.12 -5.98 8.86
N VAL A 27 17.36 -4.67 8.97
CA VAL A 27 16.30 -3.69 9.20
C VAL A 27 15.29 -3.69 8.04
N TYR A 28 15.76 -3.75 6.79
CA TYR A 28 14.89 -3.83 5.62
C TYR A 28 13.95 -5.03 5.67
N TYR A 29 14.48 -6.23 5.90
CA TYR A 29 13.68 -7.46 5.92
C TYR A 29 12.81 -7.65 7.16
N LYS A 30 13.09 -6.96 8.27
CA LYS A 30 12.31 -7.10 9.51
C LYS A 30 11.30 -6.00 9.73
N PHE A 31 11.57 -4.78 9.25
CA PHE A 31 10.74 -3.63 9.55
C PHE A 31 10.15 -2.94 8.32
N LEU A 32 10.74 -3.13 7.13
CA LEU A 32 10.34 -2.40 5.93
C LEU A 32 9.63 -3.27 4.89
N THR A 33 9.73 -4.59 4.97
CA THR A 33 8.89 -5.50 4.16
C THR A 33 7.45 -5.49 4.66
N PRO A 34 6.45 -5.56 3.76
CA PRO A 34 5.05 -5.68 4.15
C PRO A 34 4.83 -6.85 5.13
N SER A 35 4.04 -6.62 6.16
CA SER A 35 3.86 -7.57 7.26
C SER A 35 2.97 -8.78 6.92
N ALA A 36 2.23 -8.74 5.80
CA ALA A 36 1.29 -9.78 5.43
C ALA A 36 1.15 -9.92 3.91
N ASP A 37 0.97 -11.16 3.45
CA ASP A 37 0.51 -11.48 2.10
C ASP A 37 -1.00 -11.74 2.14
N ILE A 38 -1.80 -10.90 1.49
CA ILE A 38 -3.25 -11.06 1.48
C ILE A 38 -3.69 -12.34 0.76
N GLN A 39 -2.86 -12.90 -0.14
CA GLN A 39 -3.17 -14.12 -0.86
C GLN A 39 -3.37 -15.33 0.07
N GLN A 40 -2.83 -15.30 1.29
CA GLN A 40 -3.06 -16.34 2.29
C GLN A 40 -4.52 -16.44 2.74
N TYR A 41 -5.32 -15.39 2.53
CA TYR A 41 -6.75 -15.35 2.90
C TYR A 41 -7.68 -15.57 1.70
N LYS A 42 -7.15 -16.03 0.56
CA LYS A 42 -7.93 -16.18 -0.68
C LYS A 42 -9.17 -17.05 -0.54
N GLU A 43 -9.13 -18.06 0.34
CA GLU A 43 -10.28 -18.92 0.63
C GLU A 43 -11.43 -18.19 1.34
N TYR A 44 -11.13 -17.09 2.04
CA TYR A 44 -12.11 -16.25 2.72
C TYR A 44 -12.60 -15.08 1.88
N TYR A 45 -12.07 -14.93 0.66
CA TYR A 45 -12.53 -13.86 -0.22
C TYR A 45 -14.00 -14.06 -0.53
N ALA A 46 -14.77 -12.98 -0.40
CA ALA A 46 -16.15 -12.99 -0.84
C ALA A 46 -16.19 -13.43 -2.31
N PRO A 47 -17.09 -14.37 -2.67
CA PRO A 47 -17.23 -14.77 -4.06
C PRO A 47 -17.50 -13.51 -4.88
N LYS A 48 -16.86 -13.40 -6.05
CA LYS A 48 -17.14 -12.31 -6.98
C LYS A 48 -18.63 -12.34 -7.28
N THR A 49 -19.35 -11.41 -6.66
CA THR A 49 -20.79 -11.30 -6.86
C THR A 49 -20.96 -10.72 -8.25
N ILE A 50 -21.62 -11.47 -9.13
CA ILE A 50 -22.04 -10.97 -10.45
C ILE A 50 -22.81 -9.68 -10.19
N GLN A 51 -22.54 -8.62 -10.96
CA GLN A 51 -23.15 -7.31 -10.81
C GLN A 51 -24.66 -7.46 -10.63
N LYS A 52 -25.13 -7.35 -9.38
CA LYS A 52 -26.54 -7.41 -9.03
C LYS A 52 -27.11 -6.02 -9.32
N VAL A 53 -28.13 -5.96 -10.18
CA VAL A 53 -28.96 -4.76 -10.29
C VAL A 53 -29.67 -4.58 -8.96
N LEU A 54 -29.43 -3.45 -8.30
CA LEU A 54 -30.05 -3.15 -7.02
C LEU A 54 -31.53 -2.84 -7.23
N ASN A 55 -32.38 -3.47 -6.42
CA ASN A 55 -33.78 -3.11 -6.35
C ASN A 55 -33.97 -1.82 -5.54
N GLN A 56 -35.11 -1.16 -5.71
CA GLN A 56 -35.44 0.04 -4.94
C GLN A 56 -35.33 -0.21 -3.44
N GLY A 57 -34.52 0.60 -2.75
CA GLY A 57 -34.27 0.51 -1.31
C GLY A 57 -33.16 -0.46 -0.89
N GLU A 58 -32.53 -1.17 -1.82
CA GLU A 58 -31.33 -1.97 -1.52
C GLU A 58 -30.07 -1.09 -1.49
N VAL A 59 -29.15 -1.42 -0.60
CA VAL A 59 -27.82 -0.80 -0.52
C VAL A 59 -26.76 -1.89 -0.62
N LYS A 60 -25.85 -1.72 -1.57
CA LYS A 60 -24.64 -2.54 -1.69
C LYS A 60 -23.53 -1.86 -0.90
N VAL A 61 -22.80 -2.65 -0.11
CA VAL A 61 -21.59 -2.21 0.59
C VAL A 61 -20.43 -3.04 0.11
N THR A 62 -19.40 -2.38 -0.42
CA THR A 62 -18.15 -3.01 -0.83
C THR A 62 -17.08 -2.71 0.21
N PHE A 63 -16.55 -3.76 0.84
CA PHE A 63 -15.40 -3.65 1.73
C PHE A 63 -14.09 -3.70 0.92
N LEU A 64 -13.27 -2.66 1.05
CA LEU A 64 -12.02 -2.51 0.29
C LEU A 64 -10.78 -2.86 1.14
N GLY A 65 -10.98 -3.33 2.38
CA GLY A 65 -9.92 -3.60 3.34
C GLY A 65 -9.72 -2.47 4.36
N THR A 66 -9.05 -2.78 5.47
CA THR A 66 -8.82 -1.85 6.61
C THR A 66 -10.12 -1.20 7.10
N SER A 67 -10.35 0.07 6.80
CA SER A 67 -11.52 0.88 7.16
C SER A 67 -12.27 1.45 5.94
N SER A 68 -11.87 1.11 4.71
CA SER A 68 -12.45 1.67 3.50
C SER A 68 -13.71 0.92 3.06
N LEU A 69 -14.81 1.67 2.94
CA LEU A 69 -16.13 1.17 2.56
C LEU A 69 -16.70 2.03 1.42
N LEU A 70 -17.30 1.36 0.43
CA LEU A 70 -18.08 2.02 -0.62
C LEU A 70 -19.55 1.59 -0.51
N PHE A 71 -20.43 2.55 -0.26
CA PHE A 71 -21.87 2.39 -0.27
C PHE A 71 -22.43 2.79 -1.63
N ASP A 72 -23.39 2.03 -2.13
CA ASP A 72 -24.03 2.23 -3.42
C ASP A 72 -25.50 1.82 -3.34
N ASP A 73 -26.41 2.77 -3.56
CA ASP A 73 -27.87 2.54 -3.61
C ASP A 73 -28.41 2.50 -5.05
N GLY A 74 -27.53 2.53 -6.05
CA GLY A 74 -27.86 2.58 -7.48
C GLY A 74 -27.88 4.00 -8.05
N ASN A 75 -28.15 5.02 -7.24
CA ASN A 75 -28.23 6.44 -7.66
C ASN A 75 -27.07 7.28 -7.12
N THR A 76 -26.67 7.00 -5.88
CA THR A 76 -25.67 7.72 -5.12
C THR A 76 -24.64 6.74 -4.58
N GLN A 77 -23.38 7.18 -4.56
CA GLN A 77 -22.29 6.45 -3.95
C GLN A 77 -21.63 7.28 -2.85
N LEU A 78 -21.28 6.64 -1.75
CA LEU A 78 -20.54 7.27 -0.64
C LEU A 78 -19.34 6.40 -0.30
N MET A 79 -18.15 6.99 -0.28
CA MET A 79 -16.92 6.30 0.12
C MET A 79 -16.43 6.84 1.46
N ILE A 80 -16.14 5.93 2.40
CA ILE A 80 -15.51 6.24 3.68
C ILE A 80 -14.03 5.89 3.61
N ASP A 81 -13.18 6.78 4.15
CA ASP A 81 -11.70 6.68 4.25
C ASP A 81 -10.95 6.78 2.91
N GLY A 82 -11.22 5.89 1.95
CA GLY A 82 -10.67 5.97 0.59
C GLY A 82 -9.16 5.72 0.50
N PHE A 83 -8.62 4.81 1.32
CA PHE A 83 -7.20 4.50 1.35
C PHE A 83 -6.78 3.58 0.17
N ILE A 84 -6.53 4.19 -0.99
CA ILE A 84 -6.30 3.47 -2.25
C ILE A 84 -4.84 3.09 -2.48
N SER A 85 -3.89 3.96 -2.11
CA SER A 85 -2.48 3.79 -2.46
C SER A 85 -1.56 3.90 -1.26
N ARG A 86 -0.45 3.16 -1.28
CA ARG A 86 0.61 3.21 -0.27
C ARG A 86 1.95 3.50 -0.95
N PRO A 87 2.39 4.78 -0.98
CA PRO A 87 3.69 5.13 -1.55
C PRO A 87 4.83 4.33 -0.88
N SER A 88 5.84 3.98 -1.68
CA SER A 88 7.04 3.33 -1.14
C SER A 88 7.81 4.29 -0.22
N LEU A 89 8.55 3.75 0.76
CA LEU A 89 9.31 4.58 1.69
C LEU A 89 10.27 5.57 0.98
N PRO A 90 11.00 5.20 -0.09
CA PRO A 90 11.81 6.18 -0.82
C PRO A 90 10.98 7.32 -1.42
N LYS A 91 9.78 7.03 -1.96
CA LYS A 91 8.86 8.05 -2.48
C LYS A 91 8.36 8.97 -1.36
N MET A 92 8.15 8.44 -0.15
CA MET A 92 7.80 9.24 1.03
C MET A 92 8.93 10.15 1.52
N LEU A 93 10.18 9.70 1.45
CA LEU A 93 11.32 10.46 1.98
C LEU A 93 11.92 11.46 0.98
N PHE A 94 11.88 11.14 -0.31
CA PHE A 94 12.63 11.88 -1.34
C PHE A 94 11.74 12.49 -2.44
N SER A 95 10.41 12.45 -2.30
CA SER A 95 9.50 13.02 -3.30
C SER A 95 8.34 13.76 -2.65
N ASN A 96 7.78 14.73 -3.38
CA ASN A 96 6.53 15.37 -2.97
C ASN A 96 5.38 14.38 -3.15
N ILE A 97 4.68 14.10 -2.07
CA ILE A 97 3.51 13.22 -2.09
C ILE A 97 2.34 13.96 -2.70
N LYS A 98 1.77 13.35 -3.75
CA LYS A 98 0.56 13.79 -4.44
C LYS A 98 -0.30 12.59 -4.76
N THR A 99 -1.57 12.85 -5.08
CA THR A 99 -2.48 11.82 -5.58
C THR A 99 -1.92 11.17 -6.84
N ASP A 100 -1.96 9.85 -6.85
CA ASP A 100 -1.61 9.02 -8.00
C ASP A 100 -2.89 8.76 -8.79
N GLU A 101 -3.27 9.70 -9.66
CA GLU A 101 -4.56 9.71 -10.37
C GLU A 101 -4.77 8.43 -11.19
N ASP A 102 -3.73 7.95 -11.87
CA ASP A 102 -3.77 6.69 -12.63
C ASP A 102 -4.14 5.49 -11.74
N THR A 103 -3.58 5.44 -10.52
CA THR A 103 -3.90 4.40 -9.55
C THR A 103 -5.32 4.53 -9.03
N VAL A 104 -5.77 5.76 -8.76
CA VAL A 104 -7.14 6.04 -8.30
C VAL A 104 -8.15 5.61 -9.37
N ASP A 105 -8.00 6.07 -10.61
CA ASP A 105 -8.90 5.75 -11.71
C ASP A 105 -8.96 4.25 -11.97
N LYS A 106 -7.81 3.57 -11.94
CA LYS A 106 -7.75 2.12 -12.10
C LYS A 106 -8.55 1.41 -11.00
N VAL A 107 -8.39 1.81 -9.74
CA VAL A 107 -9.11 1.19 -8.62
C VAL A 107 -10.59 1.52 -8.68
N PHE A 108 -10.97 2.77 -8.97
CA PHE A 108 -12.36 3.19 -9.13
C PHE A 108 -13.08 2.37 -10.19
N ASN A 109 -12.45 2.16 -11.35
CA ASN A 109 -12.98 1.30 -12.40
C ASN A 109 -13.14 -0.16 -11.95
N GLN A 110 -12.20 -0.69 -11.15
CA GLN A 110 -12.27 -2.07 -10.66
C GLN A 110 -13.39 -2.30 -9.66
N ILE A 111 -13.69 -1.32 -8.81
CA ILE A 111 -14.68 -1.45 -7.73
C ILE A 111 -16.05 -0.87 -8.11
N GLY A 112 -16.17 -0.27 -9.30
CA GLY A 112 -17.40 0.27 -9.85
C GLY A 112 -17.81 1.63 -9.27
N VAL A 113 -16.83 2.48 -8.96
CA VAL A 113 -17.10 3.89 -8.62
C VAL A 113 -17.50 4.64 -9.88
N ASP A 114 -18.56 5.43 -9.79
CA ASP A 114 -19.03 6.35 -10.81
C ASP A 114 -18.86 7.78 -10.29
N ASN A 115 -17.98 8.56 -10.94
CA ASN A 115 -17.67 9.93 -10.54
C ASN A 115 -18.89 10.87 -10.53
N ASN A 116 -19.97 10.55 -11.24
CA ASN A 116 -21.19 11.35 -11.22
C ASN A 116 -22.08 11.04 -9.99
N LYS A 117 -22.00 9.80 -9.51
CA LYS A 117 -22.77 9.30 -8.35
C LYS A 117 -22.04 9.48 -7.05
N LEU A 118 -20.71 9.43 -7.06
CA LEU A 118 -19.88 9.59 -5.88
C LEU A 118 -20.12 10.97 -5.26
N LYS A 119 -20.55 10.97 -4.00
CA LYS A 119 -20.69 12.15 -3.17
C LYS A 119 -19.64 12.09 -2.07
N GLY A 120 -19.04 13.25 -1.83
CA GLY A 120 -18.12 13.52 -0.72
C GLY A 120 -18.73 14.55 0.18
#